data_AF-A0A4Y8I4W6-F1
#
_entry.id   AF-A0A4Y8I4W6-F1
#
_cell.length_a   1.000
_cell.length_b   1.000
_cell.length_c   1.000
_cell.angle_alpha   90.00
_cell.angle_beta   90.00
_cell.angle_gamma   90.00
#
_symmetry.space_group_name_H-M   'P 1'
#
loop_
_entity.id
_entity.type
_entity.pdbx_description
1 polymer ?
#
loop_
_entity_poly.entity_id
_entity_poly.type
_entity_poly.pdbx_seq_one_letter_code
_entity_poly.pdbx_strand_id
1 'polypeptide(L)'
;MDIEAYLERIGYRGSRTPSVQTLRDMQLVHLLTVPFENLSIHAGEPIVLEDDALFEKIVARRRGGFCYELNGLFAALLRALGFNVSMLSARVANGNGDFTP
;
A
#
# COMPACT_ATOMS: atom_id res chain seq x y z
N MET A 1 8.63 4.62 -9.62
CA MET A 1 7.94 3.34 -9.37
C MET A 1 8.43 2.27 -10.33
N ASP A 2 9.13 1.26 -9.83
CA ASP A 2 9.40 0.03 -10.58
C ASP A 2 8.23 -0.95 -10.37
N ILE A 3 7.39 -1.08 -11.40
CA ILE A 3 6.19 -1.93 -11.36
C ILE A 3 6.59 -3.40 -11.19
N GLU A 4 7.67 -3.86 -11.85
CA GLU A 4 8.03 -5.27 -11.83
C GLU A 4 8.44 -5.70 -10.42
N ALA A 5 9.34 -4.94 -9.80
CA ALA A 5 9.80 -5.21 -8.44
C ALA A 5 8.64 -5.16 -7.41
N TYR A 6 7.67 -4.25 -7.59
CA TYR A 6 6.47 -4.25 -6.74
C TYR A 6 5.66 -5.53 -6.94
N LEU A 7 5.31 -5.87 -8.18
CA LEU A 7 4.50 -7.06 -8.46
C LEU A 7 5.22 -8.33 -8.01
N GLU A 8 6.54 -8.38 -8.09
CA GLU A 8 7.37 -9.42 -7.49
C GLU A 8 7.24 -9.45 -5.96
N ARG A 9 7.35 -8.29 -5.28
CA ARG A 9 7.22 -8.18 -3.82
C ARG A 9 5.90 -8.71 -3.28
N ILE A 10 4.80 -8.50 -4.02
CA ILE A 10 3.47 -8.98 -3.63
C ILE A 10 3.10 -10.33 -4.26
N GLY A 11 3.98 -10.93 -5.07
CA GLY A 11 3.72 -12.22 -5.72
C GLY A 11 2.64 -12.18 -6.82
N TYR A 12 2.33 -11.01 -7.38
CA TYR A 12 1.33 -10.91 -8.44
C TYR A 12 1.92 -11.32 -9.80
N ARG A 13 1.20 -12.18 -10.54
CA ARG A 13 1.57 -12.64 -11.89
C ARG A 13 0.43 -12.50 -12.91
N GLY A 14 -0.64 -11.80 -12.54
CA GLY A 14 -1.83 -11.62 -13.37
C GLY A 14 -1.70 -10.47 -14.38
N SER A 15 -2.84 -10.11 -14.97
CA SER A 15 -2.94 -9.02 -15.95
C SER A 15 -2.63 -7.66 -15.34
N ARG A 16 -1.92 -6.82 -16.09
CA ARG A 16 -1.60 -5.42 -15.73
C ARG A 16 -2.62 -4.41 -16.29
N THR A 17 -3.58 -4.86 -17.09
CA THR A 17 -4.58 -4.00 -17.69
C THR A 17 -5.51 -3.41 -16.63
N PRO A 18 -5.77 -2.09 -16.64
CA PRO A 18 -6.63 -1.46 -15.64
C PRO A 18 -8.07 -1.95 -15.77
N SER A 19 -8.42 -2.93 -14.93
CA SER A 19 -9.72 -3.58 -14.90
C SER A 19 -10.12 -3.87 -13.45
N VAL A 20 -11.41 -4.07 -13.21
CA VAL A 20 -11.92 -4.45 -11.88
C VAL A 20 -11.31 -5.77 -11.41
N GLN A 21 -11.10 -6.72 -12.31
CA GLN A 21 -10.50 -8.02 -11.97
C GLN A 21 -9.05 -7.84 -11.53
N THR A 22 -8.24 -7.13 -12.32
CA THR A 22 -6.85 -6.80 -12.00
C THR A 22 -6.75 -6.07 -10.65
N LEU A 23 -7.61 -5.08 -10.39
CA LEU A 23 -7.62 -4.36 -9.11
C LEU A 23 -7.89 -5.29 -7.92
N ARG A 24 -8.92 -6.13 -8.02
CA ARG A 24 -9.27 -7.08 -6.94
C ARG A 24 -8.13 -8.04 -6.65
N ASP A 25 -7.55 -8.63 -7.69
CA ASP A 25 -6.51 -9.63 -7.52
C ASP A 25 -5.24 -9.00 -6.94
N MET A 26 -4.83 -7.81 -7.42
CA MET A 26 -3.67 -7.09 -6.88
C MET A 26 -3.90 -6.65 -5.43
N GLN A 27 -5.09 -6.15 -5.09
CA GLN A 27 -5.42 -5.76 -3.72
C GLN A 27 -5.33 -6.97 -2.78
N LEU A 28 -5.90 -8.10 -3.19
CA LEU A 28 -5.90 -9.33 -2.38
C LEU A 28 -4.48 -9.81 -2.10
N VAL A 29 -3.63 -9.90 -3.11
CA VAL A 29 -2.25 -10.37 -2.90
C VAL A 29 -1.41 -9.37 -2.11
N HIS A 30 -1.64 -8.06 -2.28
CA HIS A 30 -0.98 -7.05 -1.45
C HIS A 30 -1.37 -7.20 0.03
N LEU A 31 -2.67 -7.32 0.31
CA LEU A 31 -3.21 -7.51 1.66
C LEU A 31 -2.62 -8.75 2.36
N LEU A 32 -2.45 -9.85 1.62
CA LEU A 32 -1.94 -11.10 2.18
C LEU A 32 -0.41 -11.15 2.32
N THR A 33 0.33 -10.25 1.65
CA THR A 33 1.79 -10.37 1.51
C THR A 33 2.57 -9.21 2.15
N VAL A 34 1.95 -8.04 2.31
CA VAL A 34 2.59 -6.85 2.90
C VAL A 34 2.10 -6.67 4.34
N PRO A 35 2.99 -6.75 5.35
CA PRO A 35 2.58 -6.60 6.75
C PRO A 35 2.00 -5.22 7.05
N PHE A 36 0.98 -5.18 7.91
CA PHE A 36 0.60 -3.96 8.61
C PHE A 36 1.45 -3.83 9.88
N GLU A 37 2.21 -2.75 10.00
CA GLU A 37 3.16 -2.55 11.11
C GLU A 37 3.42 -1.08 11.42
N ASN A 38 3.90 -0.80 12.63
CA ASN A 38 4.29 0.52 13.13
C ASN A 38 5.70 0.53 13.75
N LEU A 39 6.58 -0.39 13.34
CA LEU A 39 7.91 -0.60 13.93
C LEU A 39 8.82 0.64 13.76
N SER A 40 8.68 1.38 12.66
CA SER A 40 9.44 2.62 12.45
C SER A 40 9.15 3.65 13.54
N ILE A 41 7.91 3.72 14.06
CA ILE A 41 7.54 4.61 15.16
C ILE A 41 8.29 4.21 16.44
N HIS A 42 8.29 2.91 16.76
CA HIS A 42 8.98 2.38 17.94
C HIS A 42 10.50 2.52 17.84
N ALA A 43 11.05 2.50 16.63
CA ALA A 43 12.47 2.69 16.36
C ALA A 43 12.89 4.18 16.26
N GLY A 44 11.95 5.13 16.34
CA GLY A 44 12.23 6.55 16.13
C GLY A 44 12.65 6.89 14.70
N GLU A 45 12.38 6.00 13.73
CA GLU A 45 12.62 6.23 12.32
C GLU A 45 11.58 7.22 11.76
N PRO A 46 11.99 8.16 10.89
CA PRO A 46 11.05 9.09 10.26
C PRO A 46 10.05 8.34 9.35
N ILE A 47 8.79 8.79 9.38
CA ILE A 47 7.76 8.33 8.45
C ILE A 47 7.73 9.30 7.27
N VAL A 48 8.16 8.82 6.10
CA VAL A 48 8.22 9.61 4.86
C VAL A 48 7.23 9.03 3.86
N LEU A 49 6.28 9.86 3.41
CA LEU A 49 5.17 9.44 2.54
C LEU A 49 5.42 9.76 1.06
N GLU A 50 6.69 9.87 0.67
CA GLU A 50 7.11 10.04 -0.72
C GLU A 50 7.22 8.68 -1.42
N ASP A 51 6.82 8.59 -2.68
CA ASP A 51 6.72 7.33 -3.43
C ASP A 51 8.04 6.52 -3.39
N ASP A 52 9.19 7.17 -3.53
CA ASP A 52 10.50 6.50 -3.54
C ASP A 52 10.88 5.95 -2.15
N ALA A 53 10.58 6.70 -1.07
CA ALA A 53 10.83 6.24 0.30
C ALA A 53 9.91 5.07 0.68
N LEU A 54 8.64 5.13 0.28
CA LEU A 54 7.67 4.06 0.49
C LEU A 54 8.09 2.80 -0.29
N PHE A 55 8.52 2.97 -1.54
CA PHE A 55 9.00 1.88 -2.38
C PHE A 55 10.23 1.21 -1.76
N GLU A 56 11.24 1.99 -1.36
CA GLU A 56 12.44 1.46 -0.71
C GLU A 56 12.11 0.68 0.56
N LYS A 57 11.22 1.21 1.41
CA LYS A 57 10.82 0.53 2.64
C LYS A 57 10.05 -0.77 2.38
N ILE A 58 8.96 -0.70 1.62
CA ILE A 58 8.00 -1.81 1.52
C ILE A 58 8.46 -2.85 0.48
N VAL A 59 9.02 -2.40 -0.64
CA VAL A 59 9.45 -3.28 -1.74
C VAL A 59 10.87 -3.76 -1.52
N ALA A 60 11.86 -2.86 -1.51
CA ALA A 60 13.27 -3.24 -1.47
C ALA A 60 13.68 -3.87 -0.13
N ARG A 61 13.33 -3.21 0.99
CA ARG A 61 13.62 -3.72 2.36
C ARG A 61 12.61 -4.75 2.86
N ARG A 62 11.59 -5.07 2.07
CA ARG A 62 10.50 -6.02 2.40
C ARG A 62 9.81 -5.78 3.75
N ARG A 63 9.74 -4.52 4.18
CA ARG A 63 8.99 -4.13 5.39
C ARG A 63 7.50 -3.99 5.10
N GLY A 64 6.75 -3.66 6.15
CA GLY A 64 5.35 -3.27 6.07
C GLY A 64 5.18 -1.78 6.30
N GLY A 65 3.94 -1.38 6.62
CA GLY A 65 3.64 -0.04 7.10
C GLY A 65 2.22 0.03 7.63
N PHE A 66 1.83 1.21 8.14
CA PHE A 66 0.45 1.52 8.49
C PHE A 66 -0.33 2.10 7.31
N CYS A 67 -1.59 2.51 7.54
CA CYS A 67 -2.55 2.84 6.48
C CYS A 67 -2.05 3.89 5.46
N TYR A 68 -1.33 4.93 5.90
CA TYR A 68 -0.82 5.96 5.00
C TYR A 68 0.25 5.42 4.04
N GLU A 69 1.15 4.58 4.55
CA GLU A 69 2.25 4.01 3.76
C GLU A 69 1.74 2.99 2.75
N LEU A 70 0.89 2.05 3.20
CA LEU A 70 0.36 0.99 2.35
C LEU A 70 -0.55 1.54 1.27
N ASN A 71 -1.49 2.44 1.61
CA ASN A 71 -2.38 3.03 0.62
C ASN A 71 -1.65 4.01 -0.30
N GLY A 72 -0.68 4.77 0.22
CA GLY A 72 0.15 5.67 -0.60
C GLY A 72 0.89 4.89 -1.68
N LEU A 73 1.59 3.82 -1.29
CA LEU A 73 2.35 3.01 -2.21
C LEU A 73 1.45 2.24 -3.20
N PHE A 74 0.32 1.69 -2.74
CA PHE A 74 -0.63 1.01 -3.63
C PHE A 74 -1.26 1.99 -4.62
N ALA A 75 -1.59 3.21 -4.20
CA ALA A 75 -2.08 4.26 -5.09
C ALA A 75 -1.04 4.63 -6.17
N ALA A 76 0.24 4.73 -5.80
CA ALA A 76 1.33 4.98 -6.75
C ALA A 76 1.43 3.85 -7.81
N LEU A 77 1.32 2.58 -7.39
CA LEU A 77 1.25 1.45 -8.32
C LEU A 77 0.04 1.55 -9.27
N LEU A 78 -1.16 1.78 -8.73
CA LEU A 78 -2.38 1.85 -9.51
C LEU A 78 -2.32 2.98 -10.55
N ARG A 79 -1.81 4.17 -10.19
CA ARG A 79 -1.60 5.28 -11.13
C ARG A 79 -0.59 4.90 -12.22
N ALA A 80 0.51 4.25 -11.86
CA ALA A 80 1.52 3.79 -12.83
C ALA A 80 0.96 2.75 -13.82
N LEU A 81 -0.06 1.98 -13.42
CA LEU A 81 -0.80 1.05 -14.27
C LEU A 81 -1.96 1.69 -15.06
N GLY A 82 -2.15 3.01 -14.95
CA GLY A 82 -3.17 3.75 -15.69
C GLY A 82 -4.56 3.75 -15.06
N PHE A 83 -4.71 3.32 -13.80
CA PHE A 83 -5.96 3.55 -13.08
C PHE A 83 -6.13 5.03 -12.73
N ASN A 84 -7.38 5.51 -12.72
CA ASN A 84 -7.72 6.77 -12.08
C ASN A 84 -7.89 6.55 -10.57
N VAL A 85 -7.11 7.25 -9.75
CA VAL A 85 -7.02 7.01 -8.31
C VAL A 85 -7.27 8.29 -7.52
N SER A 86 -8.29 8.26 -6.67
CA SER A 86 -8.57 9.31 -5.68
C SER A 86 -8.25 8.79 -4.28
N MET A 87 -7.45 9.55 -3.52
CA MET A 87 -7.16 9.24 -2.12
C MET A 87 -8.24 9.85 -1.24
N LEU A 88 -8.73 9.07 -0.28
CA LEU A 88 -9.74 9.49 0.68
C LEU A 88 -9.21 9.36 2.10
N SER A 89 -9.74 10.18 3.00
CA SER A 89 -9.52 10.08 4.44
C SER A 89 -10.78 9.55 5.11
N ALA A 90 -10.61 8.75 6.16
CA ALA A 90 -11.68 8.20 6.97
C ALA A 90 -11.27 8.14 8.43
N ARG A 91 -12.26 8.08 9.32
CA ARG A 91 -12.05 7.77 10.74
C ARG A 91 -12.40 6.32 11.00
N VAL A 92 -11.63 5.67 11.87
CA VAL A 92 -11.91 4.29 12.26
C VAL A 92 -13.08 4.31 13.25
N ALA A 93 -14.09 3.49 13.01
CA ALA A 93 -15.21 3.34 13.93
C ALA A 93 -14.77 2.53 15.16
N ASN A 94 -15.12 3.02 16.33
CA ASN A 94 -15.03 2.29 17.58
C ASN A 94 -16.18 1.28 17.68
N GLY A 95 -16.01 0.26 18.53
CA GLY A 95 -17.04 -0.77 18.73
C GLY A 95 -18.37 -0.26 19.30
N ASN A 96 -18.39 0.97 19.82
CA ASN A 96 -19.59 1.64 20.35
C ASN A 96 -20.30 2.56 19.33
N GLY A 97 -19.83 2.62 18.08
CA GLY A 97 -20.40 3.46 17.03
C GLY A 97 -19.86 4.89 16.96
N ASP A 98 -18.99 5.29 17.88
CA ASP A 98 -18.24 6.55 17.78
C ASP A 98 -17.01 6.39 16.86
N PHE A 99 -16.29 7.48 16.60
CA PHE A 99 -15.08 7.46 15.76
C PHE A 99 -13.82 7.71 16.59
N THR A 100 -12.70 7.11 16.17
CA THR A 100 -11.36 7.51 16.65
C THR A 100 -11.14 9.00 16.39
N PRO A 101 -10.29 9.68 17.20
CA PRO A 101 -9.94 11.08 17.01
C PRO A 101 -9.61 11.46 15.56
#